data_AF-A0A6J5VE29-F1
#
_entry.id   AF-A0A6J5VE29-F1
#
_cell.length_a   1.000
_cell.length_b   1.000
_cell.length_c   1.000
_cell.angle_alpha   90.00
_cell.angle_beta   90.00
_cell.angle_gamma   90.00
#
_symmetry.space_group_name_H-M   'P 1'
#
loop_
_entity.id
_entity.type
_entity.pdbx_description
1 polymer ?
#
loop_
_entity_poly.entity_id
_entity_poly.type
_entity_poly.pdbx_seq_one_letter_code
_entity_poly.pdbx_strand_id
1 'polypeptide(L)'
;MACRRQNHLTGLEDATGVWYEKETDIHAITVSYFQDLFTTSQPSRINEAVDCVSKRITESEGSLLLKAVTQEEVFDTVKSLSPSTSPRLDGFTGAFFQHHWAVVGTDVFRLVQSFFHSGKLPRQLNHTLITLIPKIPNPRNMKQWRPISLCNVIYKIISKILTNRLKTVLPQIISPHQSAFVAERQITDNILVVHEILHSLQRSKRSSLIWRKPLTVLNGLS
;
A
#
# COMPACT_ATOMS: atom_id res chain seq x y z
N MET A 1 23.78 17.11 8.55
CA MET A 1 23.09 17.01 9.85
C MET A 1 21.94 18.04 9.94
N ALA A 2 20.85 17.85 9.18
CA ALA A 2 19.70 18.78 9.21
C ALA A 2 18.32 18.10 9.35
N CYS A 3 18.27 16.76 9.42
CA CYS A 3 17.03 15.99 9.37
C CYS A 3 16.51 15.50 10.74
N ARG A 4 17.26 15.71 11.84
CA ARG A 4 16.88 15.15 13.16
C ARG A 4 15.84 15.99 13.92
N ARG A 5 15.77 17.31 13.68
CA ARG A 5 14.84 18.22 14.35
C ARG A 5 13.40 18.18 13.80
N GLN A 6 13.20 17.81 12.54
CA GLN A 6 11.87 17.73 11.92
C GLN A 6 11.11 16.43 12.23
N ASN A 7 11.80 15.40 12.75
CA ASN A 7 11.20 14.11 13.08
C ASN A 7 10.93 13.94 14.58
N HIS A 8 11.06 15.01 15.38
CA HIS A 8 10.77 14.96 16.80
C HIS A 8 9.33 15.39 17.04
N LEU A 9 8.55 14.48 17.63
CA LEU A 9 7.15 14.69 17.98
C LEU A 9 7.11 15.51 19.27
N THR A 10 7.10 16.85 19.15
CA THR A 10 7.11 17.76 20.31
C THR A 10 5.76 17.84 21.02
N GLY A 11 4.68 17.52 20.33
CA GLY A 11 3.33 17.51 20.86
C GLY A 11 2.33 17.01 19.82
N LEU A 12 1.14 16.64 20.29
CA LEU A 12 0.03 16.19 19.45
C LEU A 12 -1.27 16.81 19.92
N GLU A 13 -2.09 17.16 18.93
CA GLU A 13 -3.49 17.52 19.09
C GLU A 13 -4.36 16.26 18.98
N ASP A 14 -5.26 16.06 19.95
CA ASP A 14 -6.22 14.96 19.92
C ASP A 14 -7.42 15.22 18.99
N ALA A 15 -8.39 14.30 18.97
CA ALA A 15 -9.60 14.44 18.15
C ALA A 15 -10.55 15.58 18.63
N THR A 16 -10.37 16.06 19.86
CA THR A 16 -11.17 17.14 20.46
C THR A 16 -10.53 18.52 20.29
N GLY A 17 -9.33 18.58 19.71
CA GLY A 17 -8.58 19.83 19.48
C GLY A 17 -7.68 20.24 20.65
N VAL A 18 -7.48 19.36 21.64
CA VAL A 18 -6.63 19.65 22.81
C VAL A 18 -5.19 19.28 22.50
N TRP A 19 -4.24 20.17 22.85
CA TRP A 19 -2.81 19.99 22.63
C TRP A 19 -2.12 19.33 23.83
N TYR A 20 -1.31 18.31 23.57
CA TYR A 20 -0.55 17.57 24.57
C TYR A 20 0.94 17.56 24.22
N GLU A 21 1.79 17.85 25.21
CA GLU A 21 3.25 17.84 25.07
C GLU A 21 3.92 16.73 25.89
N LYS A 22 3.16 16.09 26.79
CA LYS A 22 3.67 15.04 27.66
C LYS A 22 3.81 13.75 26.86
N GLU A 23 4.97 13.11 26.95
CA GLU A 23 5.28 11.88 26.21
C GLU A 23 4.25 10.77 26.42
N THR A 24 3.74 10.61 27.65
CA THR A 24 2.69 9.63 27.97
C THR A 24 1.41 9.84 27.17
N ASP A 25 1.01 11.10 27.02
CA ASP A 25 -0.26 11.48 26.40
C ASP A 25 -0.13 11.38 24.87
N ILE A 26 1.00 11.82 24.34
CA ILE A 26 1.41 11.65 22.94
C ILE A 26 1.42 10.15 22.55
N HIS A 27 1.98 9.28 23.40
CA HIS A 27 1.96 7.84 23.19
C HIS A 27 0.53 7.28 23.20
N ALA A 28 -0.30 7.68 24.16
CA ALA A 28 -1.68 7.22 24.25
C ALA A 28 -2.50 7.62 23.00
N ILE A 29 -2.39 8.88 22.57
CA ILE A 29 -3.05 9.39 21.35
C ILE A 29 -2.60 8.60 20.12
N THR A 30 -1.29 8.37 20.00
CA THR A 30 -0.71 7.63 18.87
C THR A 30 -1.21 6.19 18.83
N VAL A 31 -1.22 5.50 19.97
CA VAL A 31 -1.68 4.11 20.08
C VAL A 31 -3.17 4.02 19.76
N SER A 32 -4.01 4.86 20.37
CA SER A 32 -5.44 4.90 20.11
C SER A 32 -5.72 5.14 18.62
N TYR A 33 -5.04 6.12 18.00
CA TYR A 33 -5.21 6.43 16.59
C TYR A 33 -4.93 5.23 15.68
N PHE A 34 -3.83 4.51 15.90
CA PHE A 34 -3.49 3.35 15.08
C PHE A 34 -4.32 2.11 15.42
N GLN A 35 -4.72 1.93 16.67
CA GLN A 35 -5.67 0.89 17.05
C GLN A 35 -6.99 1.09 16.31
N ASP A 36 -7.54 2.29 16.31
CA ASP A 36 -8.77 2.60 15.57
C ASP A 36 -8.57 2.44 14.07
N LEU A 37 -7.44 2.92 13.52
CA LEU A 37 -7.15 2.83 12.08
C LEU A 37 -7.01 1.39 11.57
N PHE A 38 -6.41 0.50 12.36
CA PHE A 38 -6.17 -0.90 11.96
C PHE A 38 -7.23 -1.87 12.47
N THR A 39 -8.18 -1.42 13.29
CA THR A 39 -9.31 -2.24 13.72
C THR A 39 -10.35 -2.31 12.61
N THR A 40 -10.84 -3.52 12.34
CA THR A 40 -11.89 -3.73 11.34
C THR A 40 -13.20 -3.07 11.76
N SER A 41 -13.87 -2.42 10.81
CA SER A 41 -15.24 -1.95 10.99
C SER A 41 -16.29 -3.07 10.94
N GLN A 42 -15.85 -4.33 10.81
CA GLN A 42 -16.68 -5.53 10.66
C GLN A 42 -17.74 -5.38 9.55
N PRO A 43 -17.32 -5.13 8.29
CA PRO A 43 -18.27 -4.99 7.20
C PRO A 43 -19.02 -6.31 6.98
N SER A 44 -20.35 -6.25 7.00
CA SER A 44 -21.22 -7.43 6.92
C SER A 44 -21.56 -7.89 5.49
N ARG A 45 -21.48 -6.98 4.50
CA ARG A 45 -21.96 -7.20 3.12
C ARG A 45 -20.85 -7.50 2.12
N ILE A 46 -19.80 -8.21 2.54
CA ILE A 46 -18.65 -8.53 1.65
C ILE A 46 -19.11 -9.43 0.49
N ASN A 47 -19.88 -10.49 0.79
CA ASN A 47 -20.31 -11.44 -0.23
C ASN A 47 -21.20 -10.78 -1.29
N GLU A 48 -22.16 -9.95 -0.87
CA GLU A 48 -23.02 -9.19 -1.79
C GLU A 48 -22.21 -8.23 -2.67
N ALA A 49 -21.15 -7.62 -2.14
CA ALA A 49 -20.26 -6.76 -2.93
C ALA A 49 -19.44 -7.56 -3.94
N VAL A 50 -19.03 -8.79 -3.60
CA VAL A 50 -18.28 -9.69 -4.49
C VAL A 50 -19.18 -10.26 -5.59
N ASP A 51 -20.45 -10.54 -5.30
CA ASP A 51 -21.43 -11.04 -6.28
C ASP A 51 -21.69 -10.03 -7.42
N CYS A 52 -21.52 -8.73 -7.13
CA CYS A 52 -21.59 -7.66 -8.13
C CYS A 52 -20.37 -7.61 -9.07
N VAL A 53 -19.29 -8.34 -8.78
CA VAL A 53 -18.05 -8.33 -9.57
C VAL A 53 -18.05 -9.49 -10.56
N SER A 54 -17.98 -9.17 -11.85
CA SER A 54 -17.89 -10.21 -12.89
C SER A 54 -16.60 -11.02 -12.74
N LYS A 55 -16.70 -12.36 -12.78
CA LYS A 55 -15.52 -13.23 -12.87
C LYS A 55 -14.75 -12.92 -14.16
N ARG A 56 -13.48 -12.53 -14.01
CA ARG A 56 -12.55 -12.21 -15.11
C ARG A 56 -11.42 -13.24 -15.27
N ILE A 57 -11.15 -14.03 -14.23
CA ILE A 57 -10.04 -14.98 -14.17
C ILE A 57 -10.53 -16.37 -14.61
N THR A 58 -9.82 -16.98 -15.55
CA THR A 58 -10.08 -18.35 -16.02
C THR A 58 -9.65 -19.39 -14.99
N GLU A 59 -10.12 -20.63 -15.13
CA GLU A 59 -9.73 -21.72 -14.22
C GLU A 59 -8.23 -22.07 -14.31
N SER A 60 -7.66 -21.97 -15.51
CA SER A 60 -6.22 -22.17 -15.75
C SER A 60 -5.39 -21.12 -15.01
N GLU A 61 -5.77 -19.85 -15.10
CA GLU A 61 -5.10 -18.75 -14.37
C GLU A 61 -5.29 -18.88 -12.86
N GLY A 62 -6.50 -19.23 -12.40
CA GLY A 62 -6.74 -19.51 -10.99
C GLY A 62 -5.85 -20.62 -10.45
N SER A 63 -5.68 -21.70 -11.23
CA SER A 63 -4.79 -22.81 -10.89
C SER A 63 -3.32 -22.38 -10.82
N LEU A 64 -2.89 -21.49 -11.73
CA LEU A 64 -1.54 -20.91 -11.71
C LEU A 64 -1.31 -20.07 -10.44
N LEU A 65 -2.27 -19.22 -10.05
CA LEU A 65 -2.17 -18.37 -8.87
C LEU A 65 -2.08 -19.18 -7.57
N LEU A 66 -2.79 -20.31 -7.53
CA LEU A 66 -2.88 -21.21 -6.36
C LEU A 66 -1.81 -22.31 -6.33
N LYS A 67 -0.91 -22.37 -7.31
CA LYS A 67 0.15 -23.39 -7.38
C LYS A 67 1.02 -23.39 -6.11
N ALA A 68 1.50 -24.55 -5.69
CA ALA A 68 2.47 -24.62 -4.59
C ALA A 68 3.72 -23.76 -4.88
N VAL A 69 4.19 -23.04 -3.85
CA VAL A 69 5.42 -22.24 -3.94
C VAL A 69 6.64 -23.15 -4.04
N THR A 70 7.57 -22.85 -4.95
CA THR A 70 8.82 -23.62 -5.11
C THR A 70 10.00 -22.92 -4.45
N GLN A 71 11.08 -23.65 -4.19
CA GLN A 71 12.26 -23.10 -3.55
C GLN A 71 12.95 -22.06 -4.45
N GLU A 72 12.92 -22.28 -5.77
CA GLU A 72 13.42 -21.37 -6.80
C GLU A 72 12.64 -20.06 -6.78
N GLU A 73 11.30 -20.12 -6.74
CA GLU A 73 10.44 -18.93 -6.66
C GLU A 73 10.76 -18.07 -5.44
N VAL A 74 11.00 -18.71 -4.28
CA VAL A 74 11.41 -18.01 -3.05
C VAL A 74 12.80 -17.38 -3.22
N PHE A 75 13.76 -18.12 -3.78
CA PHE A 75 15.12 -17.63 -3.97
C PHE A 75 15.19 -16.45 -4.95
N ASP A 76 14.49 -16.53 -6.07
CA ASP A 76 14.40 -15.44 -7.05
C ASP A 76 13.74 -14.21 -6.43
N THR A 77 12.73 -14.42 -5.58
CA THR A 77 12.13 -13.35 -4.80
C THR A 77 13.15 -12.69 -3.88
N VAL A 78 13.94 -13.47 -3.13
CA VAL A 78 15.00 -12.96 -2.25
C VAL A 78 16.05 -12.15 -3.02
N LYS A 79 16.48 -12.63 -4.18
CA LYS A 79 17.41 -11.88 -5.06
C LYS A 79 16.83 -10.56 -5.54
N SER A 80 15.51 -10.51 -5.79
CA SER A 80 14.84 -9.29 -6.25
C SER A 80 14.62 -8.24 -5.15
N LEU A 81 14.84 -8.59 -3.88
CA LEU A 81 14.70 -7.64 -2.77
C LEU A 81 15.84 -6.62 -2.78
N SER A 82 15.53 -5.38 -2.38
CA SER A 82 16.56 -4.35 -2.22
C SER A 82 17.52 -4.75 -1.07
N PRO A 83 18.85 -4.73 -1.28
CA PRO A 83 19.81 -5.06 -0.24
C PRO A 83 19.71 -4.14 0.98
N SER A 84 19.40 -2.86 0.76
CA SER A 84 19.27 -1.81 1.78
C SER A 84 17.85 -1.67 2.34
N THR A 85 16.99 -2.67 2.13
CA THR A 85 15.64 -2.63 2.69
C THR A 85 15.73 -2.40 4.20
N SER A 86 14.99 -1.40 4.70
CA SER A 86 14.98 -1.06 6.12
C SER A 86 14.73 -2.30 6.97
N PRO A 87 15.71 -2.68 7.83
CA PRO A 87 15.56 -3.83 8.71
C PRO A 87 14.50 -3.52 9.76
N ARG A 88 13.92 -4.58 10.31
CA ARG A 88 13.10 -4.45 11.51
C ARG A 88 14.05 -4.39 12.73
N LEU A 89 13.49 -4.35 13.94
CA LEU A 89 14.22 -4.50 15.20
C LEU A 89 15.08 -5.77 15.28
N ASP A 90 14.84 -6.76 14.40
CA ASP A 90 15.67 -7.95 14.26
C ASP A 90 17.02 -7.70 13.55
N GLY A 91 17.19 -6.54 12.90
CA GLY A 91 18.43 -6.15 12.23
C GLY A 91 18.70 -6.86 10.90
N PHE A 92 17.85 -7.79 10.47
CA PHE A 92 18.09 -8.56 9.25
C PHE A 92 17.56 -7.80 8.01
N THR A 93 18.47 -7.47 7.10
CA THR A 93 18.17 -6.79 5.83
C THR A 93 18.00 -7.78 4.69
N GLY A 94 17.54 -7.32 3.52
CA GLY A 94 17.52 -8.14 2.31
C GLY A 94 18.91 -8.69 1.95
N ALA A 95 19.98 -7.90 2.17
CA ALA A 95 21.35 -8.32 1.93
C ALA A 95 21.75 -9.56 2.76
N PHE A 96 21.29 -9.66 4.01
CA PHE A 96 21.58 -10.82 4.88
C PHE A 96 21.06 -12.12 4.25
N PHE A 97 19.80 -12.13 3.81
CA PHE A 97 19.20 -13.32 3.20
C PHE A 97 19.82 -13.66 1.85
N GLN A 98 20.28 -12.67 1.10
CA GLN A 98 20.99 -12.87 -0.17
C GLN A 98 22.37 -13.51 0.04
N HIS A 99 23.15 -13.01 1.01
CA HIS A 99 24.51 -13.51 1.28
C HIS A 99 24.53 -14.86 2.00
N HIS A 100 23.61 -15.07 2.94
CA HIS A 100 23.59 -16.27 3.78
C HIS A 100 22.55 -17.31 3.35
N TRP A 101 22.08 -17.25 2.10
CA TRP A 101 21.05 -18.15 1.58
C TRP A 101 21.39 -19.63 1.75
N ALA A 102 22.67 -20.00 1.58
CA ALA A 102 23.12 -21.39 1.77
C ALA A 102 22.86 -21.93 3.18
N VAL A 103 22.80 -21.04 4.18
CA VAL A 103 22.56 -21.39 5.58
C VAL A 103 21.07 -21.29 5.92
N VAL A 104 20.43 -20.16 5.59
CA VAL A 104 19.05 -19.88 6.05
C VAL A 104 17.96 -20.26 5.05
N GLY A 105 18.32 -20.56 3.80
CA GLY A 105 17.39 -20.70 2.69
C GLY A 105 16.37 -21.82 2.87
N THR A 106 16.80 -22.95 3.42
CA THR A 106 15.92 -24.10 3.71
C THR A 106 14.82 -23.74 4.71
N ASP A 107 15.18 -23.03 5.79
CA ASP A 107 14.20 -22.66 6.82
C ASP A 107 13.27 -21.54 6.36
N VAL A 108 13.80 -20.57 5.61
CA VAL A 108 12.98 -19.54 4.95
C VAL A 108 11.98 -20.18 4.00
N PHE A 109 12.42 -21.11 3.16
CA PHE A 109 11.54 -21.83 2.23
C PHE A 109 10.45 -22.60 2.97
N ARG A 110 10.80 -23.40 4.00
CA ARG A 110 9.82 -24.15 4.80
C ARG A 110 8.77 -23.24 5.42
N LEU A 111 9.18 -22.09 5.95
CA LEU A 111 8.26 -21.14 6.56
C LEU A 111 7.32 -20.53 5.52
N VAL A 112 7.85 -20.06 4.39
CA VAL A 112 7.05 -19.53 3.28
C VAL A 112 6.09 -20.59 2.75
N GLN A 113 6.57 -21.80 2.53
CA GLN A 113 5.74 -22.93 2.08
C GLN A 113 4.62 -23.23 3.09
N SER A 114 4.92 -23.28 4.39
CA SER A 114 3.92 -23.46 5.44
C SER A 114 2.85 -22.36 5.42
N PHE A 115 3.23 -21.11 5.16
CA PHE A 115 2.27 -20.02 5.02
C PHE A 115 1.33 -20.26 3.83
N PHE A 116 1.87 -20.61 2.65
CA PHE A 116 1.04 -20.86 1.47
C PHE A 116 0.11 -22.08 1.59
N HIS A 117 0.47 -23.08 2.41
CA HIS A 117 -0.40 -24.22 2.68
C HIS A 117 -1.47 -23.93 3.75
N SER A 118 -1.12 -23.20 4.81
CA SER A 118 -1.99 -23.02 5.98
C SER A 118 -2.73 -21.69 6.04
N GLY A 119 -2.28 -20.68 5.28
CA GLY A 119 -2.71 -19.29 5.39
C GLY A 119 -2.33 -18.61 6.70
N LYS A 120 -1.54 -19.26 7.57
CA LYS A 120 -1.21 -18.76 8.90
C LYS A 120 0.22 -18.25 8.95
N LEU A 121 0.38 -17.00 9.40
CA LEU A 121 1.67 -16.41 9.69
C LEU A 121 1.95 -16.41 11.19
N PRO A 122 3.14 -16.84 11.65
CA PRO A 122 3.54 -16.68 13.05
C PRO A 122 3.39 -15.24 13.53
N ARG A 123 2.82 -15.04 14.73
CA ARG A 123 2.55 -13.69 15.28
C ARG A 123 3.78 -12.81 15.30
N GLN A 124 4.94 -13.37 15.61
CA GLN A 124 6.23 -12.68 15.68
C GLN A 124 6.60 -12.02 14.35
N LEU A 125 6.26 -12.66 13.21
CA LEU A 125 6.50 -12.12 11.88
C LEU A 125 5.49 -11.06 11.47
N ASN A 126 4.28 -11.11 12.04
CA ASN A 126 3.21 -10.13 11.80
C ASN A 126 3.36 -8.84 12.63
N HIS A 127 4.18 -8.85 13.68
CA HIS A 127 4.52 -7.61 14.38
C HIS A 127 5.20 -6.63 13.40
N THR A 128 4.80 -5.37 13.43
CA THR A 128 5.32 -4.34 12.54
C THR A 128 5.70 -3.13 13.35
N LEU A 129 6.92 -2.62 13.16
CA LEU A 129 7.32 -1.36 13.77
C LEU A 129 6.82 -0.22 12.88
N ILE A 130 6.02 0.68 13.45
CA ILE A 130 5.55 1.87 12.74
C ILE A 130 6.47 3.03 13.09
N THR A 131 7.11 3.61 12.08
CA THR A 131 7.84 4.88 12.22
C THR A 131 7.04 6.01 11.58
N LEU A 132 7.07 7.20 12.18
CA LEU A 132 6.32 8.35 11.70
C LEU A 132 7.24 9.31 10.92
N ILE A 133 6.77 9.74 9.74
CA ILE A 133 7.43 10.79 8.93
C ILE A 133 6.46 11.95 8.73
N PRO A 134 6.85 13.21 8.98
CA PRO A 134 5.96 14.35 8.82
C PRO A 134 5.50 14.51 7.36
N LYS A 135 4.21 14.80 7.14
CA LYS A 135 3.67 15.16 5.81
C LYS A 135 3.98 16.60 5.43
N ILE A 136 4.00 17.45 6.45
CA ILE A 136 4.14 18.91 6.35
C ILE A 136 5.10 19.40 7.44
N PRO A 137 5.66 20.62 7.32
CA PRO A 137 6.36 21.26 8.43
C PRO A 137 5.44 21.45 9.64
N ASN A 138 5.98 21.24 10.85
CA ASN A 138 5.29 21.43 12.13
C ASN A 138 3.93 20.71 12.21
N PRO A 139 3.90 19.37 12.07
CA PRO A 139 2.66 18.61 12.17
C PRO A 139 2.09 18.70 13.59
N ARG A 140 0.78 18.95 13.67
CA ARG A 140 0.01 19.09 14.92
C ARG A 140 -0.80 17.85 15.27
N ASN A 141 -1.34 17.14 14.29
CA ASN A 141 -2.21 15.98 14.56
C ASN A 141 -1.74 14.73 13.81
N MET A 142 -2.22 13.56 14.23
CA MET A 142 -1.83 12.26 13.68
C MET A 142 -2.05 12.12 12.17
N LYS A 143 -3.05 12.79 11.60
CA LYS A 143 -3.32 12.74 10.14
C LYS A 143 -2.21 13.40 9.31
N GLN A 144 -1.44 14.30 9.91
CA GLN A 144 -0.32 15.01 9.30
C GLN A 144 1.00 14.21 9.36
N TRP A 145 0.97 13.01 9.92
CA TRP A 145 2.08 12.06 9.88
C TRP A 145 1.82 10.95 8.85
N ARG A 146 2.88 10.51 8.18
CA ARG A 146 2.88 9.30 7.33
C ARG A 146 3.40 8.14 8.17
N PRO A 147 2.60 7.09 8.41
CA PRO A 147 3.12 5.85 8.98
C PRO A 147 3.96 5.12 7.93
N ILE A 148 5.15 4.68 8.32
CA ILE A 148 5.96 3.74 7.56
C ILE A 148 6.08 2.46 8.38
N SER A 149 5.56 1.38 7.81
CA SER A 149 5.58 0.05 8.37
C SER A 149 6.91 -0.66 8.05
N LEU A 150 7.73 -0.88 9.08
CA LEU A 150 8.96 -1.65 8.99
C LEU A 150 8.66 -3.13 9.27
N CYS A 151 8.27 -3.84 8.21
CA CYS A 151 7.92 -5.26 8.27
C CYS A 151 9.15 -6.16 8.22
N ASN A 152 9.01 -7.38 8.75
CA ASN A 152 10.03 -8.43 8.64
C ASN A 152 10.29 -8.82 7.17
N VAL A 153 11.53 -9.18 6.84
CA VAL A 153 11.91 -9.55 5.45
C VAL A 153 11.14 -10.76 4.94
N ILE A 154 10.84 -11.76 5.78
CA ILE A 154 10.03 -12.92 5.42
C ILE A 154 8.61 -12.50 5.01
N TYR A 155 8.01 -11.55 5.73
CA TYR A 155 6.72 -10.97 5.34
C TYR A 155 6.81 -10.29 3.96
N LYS A 156 7.92 -9.59 3.67
CA LYS A 156 8.17 -8.97 2.37
C LYS A 156 8.33 -10.01 1.26
N ILE A 157 8.99 -11.14 1.53
CA ILE A 157 9.12 -12.27 0.59
C ILE A 157 7.73 -12.81 0.23
N ILE A 158 6.92 -13.17 1.22
CA ILE A 158 5.56 -13.68 1.02
C ILE A 158 4.71 -12.68 0.20
N SER A 159 4.70 -11.42 0.62
CA SER A 159 3.96 -10.35 -0.07
C SER A 159 4.41 -10.15 -1.51
N LYS A 160 5.72 -10.26 -1.77
CA LYS A 160 6.29 -10.13 -3.10
C LYS A 160 5.91 -11.30 -4.00
N ILE A 161 5.91 -12.54 -3.49
CA ILE A 161 5.46 -13.73 -4.23
C ILE A 161 3.99 -13.55 -4.65
N LEU A 162 3.11 -13.20 -3.70
CA LEU A 162 1.70 -12.94 -3.98
C LEU A 162 1.52 -11.85 -5.04
N THR A 163 2.27 -10.75 -4.91
CA THR A 163 2.22 -9.65 -5.87
C THR A 163 2.71 -10.09 -7.25
N ASN A 164 3.79 -10.87 -7.34
CA ASN A 164 4.34 -11.36 -8.60
C ASN A 164 3.36 -12.31 -9.32
N ARG A 165 2.66 -13.16 -8.57
CA ARG A 165 1.60 -14.02 -9.13
C ARG A 165 0.41 -13.19 -9.62
N LEU A 166 -0.09 -12.25 -8.81
CA LEU A 166 -1.22 -11.40 -9.21
C LEU A 166 -0.91 -10.54 -10.44
N LYS A 167 0.34 -10.10 -10.59
CA LYS A 167 0.78 -9.32 -11.77
C LYS A 167 0.52 -10.01 -13.10
N THR A 168 0.51 -11.34 -13.17
CA THR A 168 0.32 -12.05 -14.44
C THR A 168 -1.13 -11.93 -14.95
N VAL A 169 -2.09 -11.75 -14.05
CA VAL A 169 -3.52 -11.65 -14.38
C VAL A 169 -4.05 -10.20 -14.32
N LEU A 170 -3.37 -9.32 -13.60
CA LEU A 170 -3.80 -7.92 -13.41
C LEU A 170 -4.16 -7.19 -14.72
N PRO A 171 -3.38 -7.28 -15.83
CA PRO A 171 -3.69 -6.57 -17.07
C PRO A 171 -5.08 -6.85 -17.66
N GLN A 172 -5.64 -8.03 -17.40
CA GLN A 172 -6.96 -8.44 -17.89
C GLN A 172 -8.11 -7.99 -16.96
N ILE A 173 -7.77 -7.68 -15.71
CA ILE A 173 -8.74 -7.34 -14.66
C ILE A 173 -8.88 -5.81 -14.56
N ILE A 174 -7.79 -5.08 -14.71
CA ILE A 174 -7.75 -3.63 -14.55
C ILE A 174 -8.14 -2.89 -15.82
N SER A 175 -8.80 -1.74 -15.65
CA SER A 175 -9.10 -0.85 -16.78
C SER A 175 -7.81 -0.38 -17.47
N PRO A 176 -7.79 -0.19 -18.80
CA PRO A 176 -6.66 0.40 -19.50
C PRO A 176 -6.33 1.82 -19.00
N HIS A 177 -7.28 2.54 -18.40
CA HIS A 177 -7.08 3.88 -17.87
C HIS A 177 -6.51 3.92 -16.44
N GLN A 178 -6.34 2.75 -15.80
CA GLN A 178 -5.72 2.64 -14.48
C GLN A 178 -4.19 2.57 -14.63
N SER A 179 -3.51 3.69 -14.38
CA SER A 179 -2.05 3.81 -14.62
C SER A 179 -1.21 3.74 -13.36
N ALA A 180 -1.81 3.84 -12.17
CA ALA A 180 -1.08 3.75 -10.90
C ALA A 180 -0.75 2.29 -10.54
N PHE A 181 0.52 2.03 -10.19
CA PHE A 181 1.02 0.74 -9.69
C PHE A 181 0.90 -0.45 -10.65
N VAL A 182 0.80 -0.17 -11.95
CA VAL A 182 0.80 -1.17 -13.03
C VAL A 182 2.13 -1.09 -13.76
N ALA A 183 2.78 -2.23 -13.98
CA ALA A 183 4.01 -2.26 -14.77
C ALA A 183 3.77 -1.65 -16.16
N GLU A 184 4.75 -0.91 -16.66
CA GLU A 184 4.72 -0.30 -18.01
C GLU A 184 3.67 0.81 -18.23
N ARG A 185 2.91 1.21 -17.20
CA ARG A 185 2.03 2.39 -17.27
C ARG A 185 2.62 3.54 -16.48
N GLN A 186 2.72 4.70 -17.09
CA GLN A 186 3.23 5.90 -16.44
C GLN A 186 2.08 6.87 -16.12
N ILE A 187 2.23 7.64 -15.04
CA ILE A 187 1.24 8.67 -14.68
C ILE A 187 1.11 9.74 -15.78
N THR A 188 2.17 9.93 -16.56
CA THR A 188 2.22 10.83 -17.73
C THR A 188 1.26 10.42 -18.83
N ASP A 189 0.99 9.13 -19.00
CA ASP A 189 0.08 8.62 -20.03
C ASP A 189 -1.34 9.15 -19.78
N ASN A 190 -1.74 9.19 -18.50
CA ASN A 190 -3.04 9.76 -18.12
C ASN A 190 -3.12 11.27 -18.38
N ILE A 191 -2.02 12.00 -18.21
CA ILE A 191 -1.96 13.43 -18.50
C ILE A 191 -2.14 13.67 -20.01
N LEU A 192 -1.51 12.85 -20.85
CA LEU A 192 -1.63 12.94 -22.30
C LEU A 192 -3.06 12.65 -22.78
N VAL A 193 -3.71 11.60 -22.25
CA VAL A 193 -5.11 11.28 -22.56
C VAL A 193 -6.04 12.46 -22.22
N VAL A 194 -5.85 13.08 -21.05
CA VAL A 194 -6.64 14.27 -20.66
C VAL A 194 -6.39 15.43 -21.61
N HIS A 195 -5.14 15.66 -22.00
CA HIS A 195 -4.79 16.72 -22.94
C HIS A 195 -5.42 16.49 -24.33
N GLU A 196 -5.43 15.26 -24.82
CA GLU A 196 -6.06 14.87 -26.08
C GLU A 196 -7.58 15.04 -26.06
N ILE A 197 -8.24 14.67 -24.96
CA ILE A 197 -9.69 14.90 -24.76
C ILE A 197 -9.97 16.40 -24.78
N LEU A 198 -9.21 17.20 -24.04
CA LEU A 198 -9.40 18.65 -23.96
C LEU A 198 -9.20 19.32 -25.33
N HIS A 199 -8.15 18.93 -26.05
CA HIS A 199 -7.87 19.41 -27.39
C HIS A 199 -8.95 19.01 -28.42
N SER A 200 -9.45 17.77 -28.34
CA SER A 200 -10.54 17.27 -29.19
C SER A 200 -11.85 18.01 -28.94
N LEU A 201 -12.14 18.32 -27.67
CA LEU A 201 -13.30 19.14 -27.27
C LEU A 201 -13.19 20.58 -27.78
N GLN A 202 -12.00 21.17 -27.76
CA GLN A 202 -11.75 22.52 -28.29
C GLN A 202 -11.90 22.60 -29.82
N ARG A 203 -11.56 21.52 -30.54
CA ARG A 203 -11.70 21.46 -32.00
C ARG A 203 -13.11 21.10 -32.48
N SER A 204 -13.92 20.43 -31.67
CA SER A 204 -15.30 20.09 -32.02
C SER A 204 -16.24 21.29 -31.85
N LYS A 205 -16.61 21.95 -32.96
CA LYS A 205 -17.55 23.09 -32.99
C LYS A 205 -18.97 22.80 -32.48
N ARG A 206 -19.32 21.55 -32.15
CA ARG A 206 -20.64 21.14 -31.63
C ARG A 206 -20.73 21.03 -30.10
N SER A 207 -19.62 21.02 -29.38
CA SER A 207 -19.61 20.85 -27.92
C SER A 207 -19.61 22.17 -27.13
N SER A 208 -19.50 23.30 -27.81
CA SER A 208 -19.54 24.65 -27.20
C SER A 208 -20.90 25.01 -26.60
N LEU A 209 -21.97 24.24 -26.89
CA LEU A 209 -23.30 24.46 -26.34
C LEU A 209 -23.58 23.72 -25.02
N ILE A 210 -22.87 22.62 -24.73
CA ILE A 210 -23.21 21.76 -23.57
C ILE A 210 -22.60 22.28 -22.27
N TRP A 211 -21.47 23.02 -22.34
CA TRP A 211 -20.76 23.51 -21.14
C TRP A 211 -20.87 25.03 -20.91
N ARG A 212 -21.63 25.75 -21.73
CA ARG A 212 -21.92 27.19 -21.54
C ARG A 212 -23.11 27.47 -20.61
N LYS A 213 -23.39 26.61 -19.62
CA LYS A 213 -24.19 27.04 -18.46
C LYS A 213 -23.24 27.52 -17.36
N PRO A 214 -23.16 28.84 -17.09
CA PRO A 214 -22.30 29.36 -16.04
C PRO A 214 -22.79 28.91 -14.66
N LEU A 215 -21.84 28.65 -13.77
CA LEU A 215 -21.98 28.43 -12.32
C LEU A 215 -22.48 29.69 -11.57
N THR A 216 -23.49 30.38 -12.09
CA THR A 216 -24.10 31.57 -11.47
C THR A 216 -25.58 31.32 -11.23
N VAL A 217 -25.92 30.40 -10.34
CA VAL A 217 -27.15 30.47 -9.51
C VAL A 217 -26.86 29.73 -8.21
N LEU A 218 -26.25 30.39 -7.22
CA LEU A 218 -26.36 30.06 -5.78
C LEU A 218 -25.83 31.25 -4.95
N ASN A 219 -26.25 32.47 -5.30
CA ASN A 219 -26.18 33.63 -4.40
C ASN A 219 -27.46 34.42 -4.62
N GLY A 220 -28.41 34.27 -3.70
CA GLY A 220 -29.63 35.06 -3.69
C GLY A 220 -30.88 34.21 -3.48
N LEU A 221 -31.10 33.77 -2.24
CA LEU A 221 -32.41 33.84 -1.59
C LEU A 221 -32.14 34.08 -0.10
N SER A 222 -32.41 35.32 0.31
CA SER A 222 -32.84 35.65 1.67
C SER A 222 -34.13 34.92 2.02
#